data_AF-A0A4Q8QSK8-F1
#
_entry.id   AF-A0A4Q8QSK8-F1
#
_cell.length_a   1.000
_cell.length_b   1.000
_cell.length_c   1.000
_cell.angle_alpha   90.00
_cell.angle_beta   90.00
_cell.angle_gamma   90.00
#
_symmetry.space_group_name_H-M   'P 1'
#
loop_
_entity.id
_entity.type
_entity.pdbx_description
1 polymer ?
#
loop_
_entity_poly.entity_id
_entity_poly.type
_entity_poly.pdbx_seq_one_letter_code
_entity_poly.pdbx_strand_id
1 'polypeptide(L)'
;MADTETLLIKEGKRPETATGSVGVVMLLASSQGEDSQWFDYRPGFYQDIVRVEWDKDTMQVVLPADVSDYLTRNGYARIMTNKEARAYNNGLGKAGADPAQTPPQQPAETPQQERKSP
;
A
#
# COMPACT_ATOMS: atom_id res chain seq x y z
N MET A 1 9.74 4.44 -6.33
CA MET A 1 9.69 4.28 -4.87
C MET A 1 8.55 5.17 -4.41
N ALA A 2 7.49 4.62 -3.83
CA ALA A 2 6.40 5.44 -3.32
C ALA A 2 6.95 6.22 -2.12
N ASP A 3 7.06 7.54 -2.26
CA ASP A 3 7.49 8.43 -1.20
C ASP A 3 6.58 8.19 0.00
N THR A 4 7.11 7.48 0.99
CA THR A 4 6.31 7.07 2.15
C THR A 4 6.25 8.28 3.08
N GLU A 5 5.20 9.08 2.89
CA GLU A 5 5.05 10.36 3.58
C GLU A 5 4.63 10.16 5.03
N THR A 6 5.29 10.88 5.93
CA THR A 6 4.95 10.90 7.36
C THR A 6 3.62 11.63 7.58
N LEU A 7 2.75 11.05 8.42
CA LEU A 7 1.50 11.69 8.82
C LEU A 7 1.73 12.74 9.91
N LEU A 8 1.19 13.94 9.70
CA LEU A 8 1.11 15.00 10.70
C LEU A 8 -0.09 14.73 11.62
N ILE A 9 0.17 14.64 12.93
CA ILE A 9 -0.83 14.25 13.92
C ILE A 9 -1.15 15.47 14.79
N LYS A 10 -2.34 16.03 14.57
CA LYS A 10 -2.85 17.20 15.32
C LYS A 10 -4.09 16.78 16.11
N GLU A 11 -4.25 17.32 17.31
CA GLU A 11 -5.40 17.00 18.16
C GLU A 11 -6.71 17.48 17.51
N GLY A 12 -7.74 16.62 17.54
CA GLY A 12 -9.05 16.92 16.95
C GLY A 12 -9.09 16.98 15.41
N LYS A 13 -8.00 16.62 14.71
CA LYS A 13 -7.95 16.59 13.24
C LYS A 13 -7.62 15.19 12.74
N ARG A 14 -8.00 14.92 11.49
CA ARG A 14 -7.58 13.69 10.79
C ARG A 14 -6.07 13.71 10.55
N PRO A 15 -5.36 12.57 10.68
CA PRO A 15 -3.95 12.49 10.29
C PRO A 15 -3.77 12.70 8.78
N GLU A 16 -2.90 13.63 8.42
CA GLU A 16 -2.66 14.04 7.03
C GLU A 16 -1.16 14.27 6.75
N THR A 17 -0.69 14.01 5.55
CA THR A 17 0.68 14.33 5.12
C THR A 17 0.81 15.82 4.80
N ALA A 18 2.05 16.29 4.63
CA ALA A 18 2.29 17.70 4.28
C ALA A 18 1.70 18.09 2.91
N THR A 19 1.51 17.12 2.01
CA THR A 19 0.91 17.30 0.67
C THR A 19 -0.61 17.16 0.67
N GLY A 20 -1.22 16.81 1.82
CA GLY A 20 -2.67 16.70 1.97
C GLY A 20 -3.23 15.29 1.77
N SER A 21 -2.39 14.26 1.65
CA SER A 21 -2.84 12.87 1.69
C SER A 21 -3.29 12.49 3.10
N VAL A 22 -4.24 11.56 3.24
CA VAL A 22 -4.89 11.21 4.51
C VAL A 22 -4.58 9.76 4.85
N GLY A 23 -4.22 9.53 6.11
CA GLY A 23 -4.05 8.18 6.64
C GLY A 23 -5.40 7.52 6.93
N VAL A 24 -5.67 6.39 6.28
CA VAL A 24 -6.89 5.60 6.47
C VAL A 24 -6.59 4.15 6.81
N VAL A 25 -7.57 3.50 7.46
CA VAL A 25 -7.60 2.06 7.66
C VAL A 25 -8.67 1.47 6.75
N MET A 26 -8.26 0.62 5.82
CA MET A 26 -9.16 -0.11 4.93
C MET A 26 -9.97 -1.13 5.74
N LEU A 27 -11.23 -1.32 5.37
CA LEU A 27 -12.13 -2.27 6.06
C LEU A 27 -12.32 -3.58 5.27
N LEU A 28 -11.89 -3.60 4.01
CA LEU A 28 -12.11 -4.67 3.06
C LEU A 28 -11.06 -4.65 1.96
N ALA A 29 -10.75 -5.85 1.45
CA ALA A 29 -9.90 -6.07 0.29
C ALA A 29 -10.71 -6.81 -0.78
N SER A 30 -10.47 -6.47 -2.05
CA SER A 30 -11.00 -7.21 -3.20
C SER A 30 -10.18 -8.46 -3.47
N SER A 31 -8.85 -8.39 -3.31
CA SER A 31 -7.93 -9.51 -3.52
C SER A 31 -6.58 -9.26 -2.85
N GLN A 32 -5.69 -10.23 -2.94
CA GLN A 32 -4.38 -10.22 -2.31
C GLN A 32 -3.32 -10.92 -3.17
N GLY A 33 -2.09 -10.41 -3.10
CA GLY A 33 -0.88 -11.01 -3.64
C GLY A 33 -0.07 -11.73 -2.55
N GLU A 34 1.22 -11.90 -2.82
CA GLU A 34 2.19 -12.47 -1.87
C GLU A 34 2.34 -11.56 -0.65
N ASP A 35 2.78 -10.32 -0.88
CA ASP A 35 3.08 -9.34 0.17
C ASP A 35 2.11 -8.14 0.21
N SER A 36 1.17 -8.08 -0.71
CA SER A 36 0.21 -6.97 -0.81
C SER A 36 -1.24 -7.44 -0.85
N GLN A 37 -2.15 -6.50 -0.61
CA GLN A 37 -3.58 -6.66 -0.85
C GLN A 37 -4.15 -5.38 -1.41
N TRP A 38 -5.27 -5.48 -2.11
CA TRP A 38 -5.86 -4.32 -2.77
C TRP A 38 -7.37 -4.34 -2.77
N PHE A 39 -7.93 -3.15 -2.92
CA PHE A 39 -9.34 -2.90 -3.15
C PHE A 39 -9.51 -2.15 -4.46
N ASP A 40 -10.32 -2.73 -5.35
CA ASP A 40 -10.66 -2.16 -6.64
C ASP A 40 -12.06 -1.54 -6.53
N TYR A 41 -12.19 -0.26 -6.82
CA TYR A 41 -13.48 0.43 -6.84
C TYR A 41 -13.63 1.33 -8.07
N ARG A 42 -14.88 1.63 -8.42
CA ARG A 42 -15.22 2.50 -9.53
C ARG A 42 -15.98 3.72 -9.01
N PRO A 43 -15.37 4.92 -8.95
CA PRO A 43 -16.01 6.09 -8.36
C PRO A 43 -17.25 6.56 -9.12
N GLY A 44 -17.33 6.30 -10.43
CA GLY A 44 -18.51 6.58 -11.25
C GLY A 44 -18.63 5.62 -12.44
N PHE A 45 -19.84 5.44 -12.97
CA PHE A 45 -20.16 4.40 -13.97
C PHE A 45 -19.22 4.39 -15.18
N TYR A 46 -18.86 5.57 -15.69
CA TYR A 46 -17.98 5.74 -16.85
C TYR A 46 -16.51 6.00 -16.51
N GLN A 47 -16.13 5.95 -15.23
CA GLN A 47 -14.75 6.16 -14.80
C GLN A 47 -14.00 4.83 -14.75
N ASP A 48 -12.67 4.92 -14.88
CA ASP A 48 -11.79 3.78 -14.73
C ASP A 48 -11.83 3.23 -13.29
N ILE A 49 -11.47 1.95 -13.17
CA ILE A 49 -11.32 1.31 -11.86
C ILE A 49 -10.07 1.87 -11.20
N VAL A 50 -10.24 2.37 -9.99
CA VAL A 50 -9.15 2.79 -9.13
C VAL A 50 -8.78 1.61 -8.24
N ARG A 51 -7.50 1.24 -8.28
CA ARG A 51 -6.90 0.27 -7.38
C ARG A 51 -6.22 0.97 -6.23
N VAL A 52 -6.62 0.63 -5.01
CA VAL A 52 -5.91 1.00 -3.79
C VAL A 52 -5.20 -0.23 -3.28
N GLU A 53 -3.88 -0.17 -3.20
CA GLU A 53 -3.04 -1.29 -2.77
C GLU A 53 -2.28 -0.92 -1.50
N TRP A 54 -2.14 -1.89 -0.60
CA TRP A 54 -1.42 -1.74 0.64
C TRP A 54 -0.78 -3.06 1.07
N ASP A 55 0.13 -2.97 2.03
CA ASP A 55 0.84 -4.10 2.61
C ASP A 55 -0.13 -5.09 3.27
N LYS A 56 0.07 -6.39 3.06
CA LYS A 56 -0.87 -7.42 3.52
C LYS A 56 -0.90 -7.62 5.03
N ASP A 57 0.18 -7.29 5.72
CA ASP A 57 0.28 -7.40 7.18
C ASP A 57 -0.43 -6.23 7.89
N THR A 58 -0.75 -5.17 7.13
CA THR A 58 -1.47 -4.01 7.66
C THR A 58 -2.78 -3.79 6.91
N MET A 59 -3.68 -3.02 7.51
CA MET A 59 -4.85 -2.47 6.81
C MET A 59 -4.69 -0.96 6.60
N GLN A 60 -3.47 -0.45 6.73
CA GLN A 60 -3.15 0.97 6.84
C GLN A 60 -2.60 1.49 5.52
N VAL A 61 -3.15 2.59 5.03
CA VAL A 61 -2.71 3.20 3.78
C VAL A 61 -2.87 4.72 3.83
N VAL A 62 -1.98 5.43 3.13
CA VAL A 62 -2.04 6.88 2.95
C VAL A 62 -2.51 7.16 1.54
N LEU A 63 -3.62 7.88 1.41
CA LEU A 63 -4.30 8.10 0.13
C LEU A 63 -4.53 9.59 -0.13
N PRO A 64 -4.63 10.02 -1.39
CA PRO A 64 -5.10 11.36 -1.73
C PRO A 64 -6.43 11.69 -1.02
N ALA A 65 -6.61 12.97 -0.65
CA ALA A 65 -7.78 13.40 0.12
C ALA A 65 -9.11 13.00 -0.53
N ASP A 66 -9.23 13.17 -1.85
CA ASP A 66 -10.43 12.82 -2.63
C ASP A 66 -10.74 11.32 -2.61
N VAL A 67 -9.72 10.47 -2.78
CA VAL A 67 -9.85 9.01 -2.67
C VAL A 67 -10.25 8.63 -1.24
N SER A 68 -9.59 9.20 -0.23
CA SER A 68 -9.88 8.92 1.17
C SER A 68 -11.31 9.33 1.57
N ASP A 69 -11.78 10.47 1.08
CA ASP A 69 -13.12 11.00 1.35
C ASP A 69 -14.17 10.12 0.67
N TYR A 70 -13.92 9.67 -0.55
CA TYR A 70 -14.80 8.72 -1.24
C TYR A 70 -14.91 7.40 -0.46
N LEU A 71 -13.78 6.79 -0.11
CA LEU A 71 -13.77 5.48 0.54
C LEU A 71 -14.41 5.52 1.93
N THR A 72 -14.14 6.57 2.70
CA THR A 72 -14.73 6.74 4.04
C THR A 72 -16.23 7.03 3.96
N ARG A 73 -16.67 7.88 3.03
CA ARG A 73 -18.09 8.19 2.84
C ARG A 73 -18.91 6.97 2.41
N ASN A 74 -18.33 6.05 1.65
CA ASN A 74 -19.00 4.83 1.20
C ASN A 74 -18.78 3.64 2.15
N GLY A 75 -18.10 3.84 3.28
CA GLY A 75 -17.89 2.79 4.29
C GLY A 75 -16.85 1.73 3.92
N TYR A 76 -15.97 2.00 2.95
CA TYR A 76 -14.88 1.10 2.56
C TYR A 76 -13.62 1.29 3.40
N ALA A 77 -13.49 2.44 4.05
CA ALA A 77 -12.36 2.78 4.92
C ALA A 77 -12.84 3.62 6.11
N ARG A 78 -11.96 3.77 7.11
CA ARG A 78 -12.11 4.76 8.19
C ARG A 78 -10.84 5.59 8.33
N ILE A 79 -10.97 6.78 8.90
CA ILE A 79 -9.80 7.61 9.24
C ILE A 79 -8.96 6.89 10.31
N MET A 80 -7.63 6.94 10.16
CA MET A 80 -6.72 6.47 11.21
C MET A 80 -6.92 7.27 12.49
N THR A 81 -6.88 6.58 13.63
CA THR A 81 -6.76 7.26 14.91
C THR A 81 -5.35 7.85 15.07
N ASN A 82 -5.19 8.81 15.98
CA ASN A 82 -3.87 9.36 16.31
C ASN A 82 -2.88 8.28 16.78
N LYS A 83 -3.36 7.23 17.45
CA LYS A 83 -2.52 6.10 17.89
C LYS A 83 -2.02 5.29 16.70
N GLU A 84 -2.88 5.01 15.73
CA GLU A 84 -2.53 4.26 14.53
C GLU A 84 -1.60 5.06 13.62
N ALA A 85 -1.85 6.35 13.43
CA ALA A 85 -0.96 7.22 12.66
C ALA A 85 0.45 7.29 13.28
N ARG A 86 0.56 7.28 14.62
CA ARG A 86 1.88 7.18 15.30
C ARG A 86 2.54 5.84 15.02
N ALA A 87 1.79 4.74 15.06
CA ALA A 87 2.31 3.41 14.76
C ALA A 87 2.80 3.31 13.31
N TYR A 88 2.02 3.83 12.37
CA TYR A 88 2.38 3.95 10.96
C TYR A 88 3.70 4.71 10.78
N ASN A 89 3.80 5.93 11.31
CA ASN A 89 5.02 6.73 11.24
C ASN A 89 6.24 6.03 11.85
N ASN A 90 6.06 5.32 12.96
CA ASN A 90 7.13 4.54 13.59
C ASN A 90 7.56 3.34 12.72
N GLY A 91 6.65 2.78 11.92
CA GLY A 91 6.93 1.72 10.96
C GLY A 91 7.81 2.19 9.79
N LEU A 92 7.61 3.44 9.33
CA LEU A 92 8.43 4.04 8.27
C LEU A 92 9.91 4.08 8.62
N GLY A 93 10.24 4.39 9.88
CA GLY A 93 11.62 4.42 10.37
C GLY A 93 12.31 3.05 10.44
N LYS A 94 11.55 1.94 10.37
CA LYS A 94 12.09 0.58 10.33
C LYS A 94 12.20 0.02 8.91
N ALA A 95 11.36 0.47 7.98
CA ALA A 95 11.42 0.08 6.57
C ALA A 95 12.66 0.63 5.83
N GLY A 96 13.33 1.65 6.38
CA GLY A 96 14.60 2.18 5.87
C GLY A 96 15.86 1.50 6.44
N ALA A 97 15.70 0.50 7.32
CA ALA A 97 16.80 -0.21 7.97
C ALA A 97 16.80 -1.70 7.57
N ASP A 98 16.81 -1.98 6.27
CA ASP A 98 17.17 -3.30 5.75
C ASP A 98 18.56 -3.20 5.09
N PRO A 99 19.66 -3.54 5.79
CA PRO A 99 20.95 -3.67 5.16
C PRO A 99 20.99 -4.98 4.38
N ALA A 100 21.13 -4.87 3.06
CA ALA A 100 21.51 -5.92 2.13
C ALA A 100 20.43 -6.92 1.67
N GLN A 101 19.58 -6.49 0.74
CA GLN A 101 19.17 -7.39 -0.34
C GLN A 101 20.19 -7.30 -1.47
N THR A 102 21.21 -8.15 -1.39
CA THR A 102 22.01 -8.52 -2.55
C THR A 102 21.05 -9.19 -3.55
N PRO A 103 20.91 -8.73 -4.80
CA PRO A 103 20.07 -9.44 -5.75
C PRO A 103 20.59 -10.87 -5.90
N PRO A 104 19.73 -11.91 -5.88
CA PRO A 104 20.18 -13.25 -6.17
C PRO A 104 20.81 -13.23 -7.56
N GLN A 105 22.09 -13.62 -7.64
CA GLN A 105 22.78 -13.88 -8.90
C GLN A 105 21.93 -14.88 -9.68
N GLN A 106 21.35 -14.43 -10.80
CA GLN A 106 20.89 -15.31 -11.86
C GLN A 106 22.04 -16.26 -12.22
N PRO A 107 21.86 -17.59 -12.11
CA PRO A 107 22.79 -18.51 -12.73
C PRO A 107 22.69 -18.29 -14.24
N ALA A 108 23.83 -17.90 -14.82
CA ALA A 108 24.01 -17.72 -16.25
C ALA A 108 23.57 -18.96 -17.05
N GLU A 109 22.95 -18.68 -18.20
CA GLU A 109 22.55 -19.64 -19.23
C GLU A 109 23.73 -20.50 -19.72
N THR A 110 23.48 -21.80 -20.02
CA THR A 110 23.71 -22.51 -21.31
C THR A 110 23.85 -24.05 -21.11
N PRO A 111 23.72 -24.91 -22.15
CA PRO A 111 23.00 -24.82 -23.42
C PRO A 111 22.12 -26.06 -23.75
N GLN A 112 21.34 -25.97 -24.82
CA GLN A 112 20.70 -27.08 -25.56
C GLN A 112 21.63 -28.29 -25.74
N GLN A 113 21.10 -29.51 -25.55
CA GLN A 113 21.50 -30.67 -26.35
C GLN A 113 20.31 -31.53 -26.78
N GLU A 114 20.32 -31.76 -28.08
CA GLU A 114 19.48 -32.58 -28.95
C GLU A 114 19.36 -34.06 -28.56
N ARG A 115 18.20 -34.65 -28.92
CA ARG A 115 17.95 -36.04 -29.39
C ARG A 115 18.30 -37.17 -28.38
N LYS A 116 17.48 -38.21 -28.14
CA LYS A 116 16.69 -39.06 -29.04
C LYS A 116 15.90 -40.04 -28.15
N SER A 117 14.74 -40.49 -28.62
CA SER A 117 13.89 -41.56 -28.05
C SER A 117 14.61 -42.91 -27.88
N PRO A 118 14.01 -43.79 -27.07
CA PRO A 118 13.54 -45.09 -27.58
C PRO A 118 12.01 -45.17 -27.67
#